data_AF-A1WV33-F1
#
_entry.id   AF-A1WV33-F1
#
_cell.length_a   1.000
_cell.length_b   1.000
_cell.length_c   1.000
_cell.angle_alpha   90.00
_cell.angle_beta   90.00
_cell.angle_gamma   90.00
#
_symmetry.space_group_name_H-M   'P 1'
#
loop_
_entity.id
_entity.type
_entity.pdbx_description
1 polymer ?
#
loop_
_entity_poly.entity_id
_entity_poly.type
_entity_poly.pdbx_seq_one_letter_code
_entity_poly.pdbx_strand_id
1 'polypeptide(L)' 'MREAVFEYIEGYYNRRRLHSTLGYLSPDDYEARLNS' A
#
# COMPACT_ATOMS: atom_id res chain seq x y z
N MET A 1 21.63 4.85 3.28
CA MET A 1 20.52 5.03 4.25
C MET A 1 19.23 5.51 3.58
N ARG A 2 19.26 6.57 2.76
CA ARG A 2 18.06 7.08 2.05
C ARG A 2 17.41 6.08 1.10
N GLU A 3 18.20 5.26 0.40
CA GLU A 3 17.69 4.24 -0.53
C GLU A 3 16.97 3.10 0.20
N ALA A 4 17.56 2.56 1.26
CA ALA A 4 16.91 1.51 2.07
C ALA A 4 15.57 1.97 2.68
N VAL A 5 15.49 3.24 3.09
CA VAL A 5 14.23 3.82 3.60
C VAL A 5 13.21 3.99 2.47
N PHE A 6 13.64 4.45 1.29
CA PHE A 6 12.76 4.58 0.13
C PHE A 6 12.20 3.22 -0.32
N GLU A 7 13.07 2.22 -0.43
CA GLU A 7 12.69 0.85 -0.79
C GLU A 7 11.72 0.25 0.24
N TYR A 8 11.97 0.46 1.53
CA TYR A 8 11.04 0.02 2.57
C TYR A 8 9.69 0.72 2.49
N ILE A 9 9.67 2.04 2.27
CA ILE A 9 8.43 2.82 2.20
C ILE A 9 7.61 2.42 0.96
N GLU A 10 8.21 2.42 -0.23
CA GLU A 10 7.51 2.19 -1.50
C GLU A 10 7.28 0.70 -1.79
N GLY A 11 8.26 -0.15 -1.47
CA GLY A 11 8.24 -1.57 -1.78
C GLY A 11 7.45 -2.41 -0.76
N TYR A 12 7.41 -1.99 0.50
CA TYR A 12 6.79 -2.77 1.57
C TYR A 12 5.67 -2.04 2.30
N TYR A 13 5.94 -0.85 2.82
CA TYR A 13 5.00 -0.15 3.72
C TYR A 13 3.75 0.36 2.99
N ASN A 14 3.91 1.15 1.92
CA ASN A 14 2.79 1.78 1.22
C ASN A 14 1.85 0.75 0.57
N ARG A 15 2.37 -0.41 0.14
CA ARG A 15 1.56 -1.51 -0.41
C ARG A 15 0.65 -2.19 0.61
N ARG A 16 1.02 -2.16 1.90
CA ARG A 16 0.30 -2.89 2.97
C ARG A 16 -0.45 -1.97 3.92
N ARG A 17 -0.22 -0.66 3.82
CA ARG A 17 -0.83 0.34 4.69
C ARG A 17 -2.32 0.43 4.43
N LEU A 18 -3.11 0.19 5.48
CA LEU A 18 -4.55 0.36 5.41
C LEU A 18 -4.91 1.84 5.34
N HIS A 19 -5.77 2.18 4.39
CA HIS A 19 -6.29 3.52 4.24
C HIS A 19 -7.76 3.58 4.67
N SER A 20 -8.07 4.43 5.65
CA SER A 20 -9.45 4.65 6.10
C SER A 20 -10.35 5.16 4.98
N THR A 21 -9.80 5.94 4.04
CA THR A 21 -10.47 6.40 2.82
C THR A 21 -10.81 5.27 1.85
N LEU A 22 -10.07 4.16 1.89
CA LEU A 22 -10.33 2.94 1.11
C LEU A 22 -11.15 1.91 1.90
N GLY A 23 -11.74 2.30 3.05
CA GLY A 23 -12.48 1.38 3.90
C GLY A 23 -11.60 0.40 4.68
N TYR A 24 -10.41 0.86 5.09
CA TYR A 24 -9.38 0.04 5.74
C TYR A 24 -8.87 -1.10 4.86
N LEU A 25 -8.74 -0.83 3.56
CA LEU A 25 -8.07 -1.71 2.61
C LEU A 25 -6.69 -1.16 2.29
N SER A 26 -5.78 -2.07 1.94
CA SER A 26 -4.53 -1.68 1.29
C SER A 26 -4.81 -1.26 -0.17
N PRO A 27 -3.93 -0.49 -0.81
CA PRO A 27 -4.07 -0.15 -2.23
C PRO A 27 -4.24 -1.40 -3.12
N ASP A 28 -3.46 -2.44 -2.85
CA ASP A 28 -3.47 -3.71 -3.59
C ASP A 28 -4.84 -4.43 -3.43
N ASP A 29 -5.35 -4.51 -2.19
CA ASP A 29 -6.67 -5.09 -1.91
C ASP A 29 -7.82 -4.28 -2.52
N TYR A 30 -7.66 -2.95 -2.56
CA TYR A 30 -8.64 -2.05 -3.15
C TYR A 30 -8.69 -2.21 -4.68
N GLU A 31 -7.54 -2.27 -5.35
CA GLU A 31 -7.45 -2.52 -6.79
C GLU A 31 -7.98 -3.91 -7.17
N ALA A 32 -7.68 -4.94 -6.38
CA ALA A 32 -8.21 -6.29 -6.59
C ALA A 32 -9.75 -6.33 -6.52
N ARG A 33 -10.36 -5.55 -5.61
CA ARG A 33 -11.81 -5.42 -5.49
C ARG A 33 -12.46 -4.61 -6.61
N LEU A 34 -11.74 -3.65 -7.18
CA LEU A 34 -12.24 -2.83 -8.29
C LEU A 34 -12.29 -3.62 -9.62
N ASN A 35 -11.42 -4.61 -9.79
CA ASN A 35 -11.29 -5.41 -11.02
C ASN A 35 -12.25 -6.64 -11.08
N SER A 36 -13.29 -6.68 -10.25
CA SER A 36 -14.28 -7.79 -10.18
C SER A 36 -15.61 -7.46 -10.86
#